data_AF-A0A6G5QII7-F1
#
_entry.id   AF-A0A6G5QII7-F1
#
_cell.length_a   1.000
_cell.length_b   1.000
_cell.length_c   1.000
_cell.angle_alpha   90.00
_cell.angle_beta   90.00
_cell.angle_gamma   90.00
#
_symmetry.space_group_name_H-M   'P 1'
#
loop_
_entity.id
_entity.type
_entity.pdbx_description
1 polymer ?
#
loop_
_entity_poly.entity_id
_entity_poly.type
_entity_poly.pdbx_seq_one_letter_code
_entity_poly.pdbx_strand_id
1 'polypeptide(L)' 'MRTEQITAKALKQVGDDRYKLSLIVAKRAEALANGAEVLLNIDTTKMKFADIALLEVAEGKIGFEAFVEEK' A
#
# COMPACT_ATOMS: atom_id res chain seq x y z
N MET A 1 -9.85 -10.67 -5.37
CA MET A 1 -10.13 -9.57 -6.33
C MET A 1 -9.13 -9.67 -7.47
N ARG A 2 -9.48 -9.21 -8.67
CA ARG A 2 -8.51 -9.07 -9.77
C ARG A 2 -7.55 -7.91 -9.47
N THR A 3 -6.29 -8.02 -9.89
CA THR A 3 -5.23 -7.03 -9.59
C THR A 3 -5.62 -5.63 -10.05
N GLU A 4 -6.29 -5.51 -11.20
CA GLU A 4 -6.73 -4.24 -11.76
C GLU A 4 -7.79 -3.54 -10.89
N GLN A 5 -8.63 -4.31 -10.19
CA GLN A 5 -9.64 -3.76 -9.28
C GLN A 5 -8.99 -3.23 -8.00
N ILE A 6 -7.95 -3.91 -7.52
CA ILE A 6 -7.18 -3.48 -6.35
C ILE A 6 -6.46 -2.17 -6.67
N THR A 7 -5.78 -2.11 -7.83
CA THR A 7 -5.12 -0.90 -8.29
C THR A 7 -6.09 0.27 -8.44
N ALA A 8 -7.27 0.04 -9.02
CA ALA A 8 -8.29 1.09 -9.14
C ALA A 8 -8.79 1.58 -7.76
N LYS A 9 -8.98 0.67 -6.79
CA LYS A 9 -9.37 1.03 -5.42
C LYS A 9 -8.28 1.84 -4.71
N ALA A 10 -7.02 1.42 -4.82
CA ALA A 10 -5.88 2.14 -4.26
C ALA A 10 -5.68 3.52 -4.90
N LEU A 11 -5.87 3.64 -6.21
CA LEU A 11 -5.73 4.90 -6.94
C LEU A 11 -6.75 5.95 -6.47
N LYS A 12 -7.99 5.52 -6.19
CA LYS A 12 -9.01 6.40 -5.58
C LYS A 12 -8.63 6.88 -4.17
N GLN A 13 -7.97 6.03 -3.38
CA GLN A 13 -7.52 6.39 -2.02
C GLN A 13 -6.46 7.49 -2.01
N VAL A 14 -5.72 7.64 -3.11
CA VAL A 14 -4.67 8.66 -3.24
C VAL A 14 -5.09 9.87 -4.10
N GLY A 15 -6.38 9.99 -4.43
CA GLY A 15 -6.91 11.09 -5.23
C GLY A 15 -6.57 11.00 -6.72
N ASP A 16 -6.55 9.78 -7.26
CA ASP A 16 -6.22 9.46 -8.65
C ASP A 16 -4.81 9.86 -9.12
N ASP A 17 -3.91 10.17 -8.18
CA ASP A 17 -2.51 10.47 -8.44
C ASP A 17 -1.66 9.18 -8.49
N ARG A 18 -1.26 8.80 -9.71
CA ARG A 18 -0.47 7.60 -9.96
C ARG A 18 0.96 7.69 -9.42
N TYR A 19 1.55 8.89 -9.41
CA TYR A 19 2.90 9.10 -8.89
C TYR A 19 2.90 8.99 -7.36
N LYS A 20 1.88 9.56 -6.72
CA LYS A 20 1.66 9.42 -5.28
C LYS A 20 1.42 7.97 -4.89
N LEU A 21 0.61 7.23 -5.66
CA LEU A 21 0.40 5.80 -5.45
C LEU A 21 1.72 5.02 -5.50
N SER A 22 2.53 5.24 -6.54
CA SER A 22 3.79 4.50 -6.71
C SER A 22 4.77 4.78 -5.59
N LEU A 23 4.86 6.04 -5.14
CA LEU A 23 5.73 6.43 -4.03
C LEU A 23 5.30 5.78 -2.70
N ILE A 24 4.00 5.81 -2.38
CA ILE A 24 3.47 5.19 -1.16
C ILE A 24 3.73 3.67 -1.18
N VAL A 25 3.42 3.01 -2.30
CA VAL A 25 3.60 1.56 -2.43
C VAL A 25 5.08 1.19 -2.31
N ALA A 26 5.99 1.93 -2.94
CA ALA A 26 7.42 1.68 -2.85
C ALA A 26 7.95 1.84 -1.41
N LYS A 27 7.65 2.95 -0.74
CA LYS A 27 8.04 3.20 0.65
C LYS A 27 7.49 2.12 1.59
N ARG A 28 6.22 1.75 1.41
CA ARG A 28 5.59 0.73 2.26
C ARG A 28 6.18 -0.67 2.01
N ALA A 29 6.44 -1.03 0.75
CA ALA A 29 7.09 -2.29 0.43
C ALA A 29 8.50 -2.39 1.03
N GLU A 30 9.26 -1.29 1.05
CA GLU A 30 10.55 -1.20 1.73
C GLU A 30 10.41 -1.39 3.24
N ALA A 31 9.43 -0.75 3.89
CA ALA A 31 9.17 -0.94 5.32
C ALA A 31 8.86 -2.41 5.65
N LEU A 32 8.03 -3.07 4.84
CA LEU A 32 7.71 -4.49 4.99
C LEU A 32 8.94 -5.38 4.80
N ALA A 33 9.81 -5.07 3.83
CA ALA A 33 11.08 -5.76 3.64
C ALA A 33 12.03 -5.60 4.85
N ASN A 34 11.93 -4.49 5.57
CA ASN A 34 12.65 -4.23 6.82
C ASN A 34 11.96 -4.82 8.07
N GLY A 35 10.90 -5.61 7.92
CA GLY A 35 10.23 -6.30 9.02
C GLY A 35 9.07 -5.53 9.65
N ALA A 36 8.54 -4.50 8.98
CA ALA A 36 7.31 -3.84 9.44
C ALA A 36 6.13 -4.83 9.45
N GLU A 37 5.22 -4.64 10.41
CA GLU A 37 4.03 -5.46 10.55
C GLU A 37 3.07 -5.24 9.37
N VAL A 38 2.48 -6.34 8.88
CA VAL A 38 1.44 -6.34 7.86
C VAL A 38 0.11 -6.00 8.53
N LEU A 39 -0.58 -4.98 8.02
CA LEU A 39 -1.85 -4.50 8.57
C LEU A 39 -3.05 -5.26 8.02
N LEU A 40 -2.86 -6.17 7.05
CA LEU A 40 -3.91 -7.00 6.46
C LEU A 40 -4.23 -8.20 7.36
N ASN A 41 -5.52 -8.49 7.53
CA ASN A 41 -5.98 -9.67 8.27
C ASN A 41 -6.21 -10.84 7.31
N ILE A 42 -5.18 -11.19 6.52
CA ILE A 42 -5.17 -12.31 5.56
C ILE A 42 -3.80 -12.97 5.58
N ASP A 43 -3.69 -14.21 5.09
CA ASP A 43 -2.39 -14.84 4.89
C ASP A 43 -1.61 -14.14 3.77
N THR A 44 -0.53 -13.46 4.14
CA THR A 44 0.36 -12.75 3.21
C THR A 44 1.70 -13.44 3.01
N THR A 45 1.91 -14.64 3.57
CA THR A 45 3.21 -15.33 3.55
C THR A 45 3.75 -15.61 2.14
N LYS A 46 2.86 -15.76 1.16
CA LYS A 46 3.21 -16.00 -0.26
C LYS A 46 3.12 -14.76 -1.14
N MET A 47 2.83 -13.60 -0.57
CA MET A 47 2.62 -12.36 -1.32
C MET A 47 3.90 -11.55 -1.42
N LYS A 48 4.08 -10.83 -2.53
CA LYS A 48 5.17 -9.86 -2.62
C LYS A 48 4.85 -8.65 -1.75
N PHE A 49 5.86 -8.02 -1.16
CA PHE A 49 5.64 -6.81 -0.35
C PHE A 49 4.95 -5.67 -1.11
N ALA A 50 5.21 -5.54 -2.42
CA ALA A 50 4.50 -4.58 -3.27
C ALA A 50 2.99 -4.89 -3.38
N ASP A 51 2.61 -6.17 -3.46
CA ASP A 51 1.20 -6.57 -3.52
C ASP A 51 0.50 -6.35 -2.18
N ILE A 52 1.20 -6.61 -1.08
CA ILE A 52 0.72 -6.33 0.29
C ILE A 52 0.52 -4.82 0.46
N ALA A 53 1.53 -4.01 0.13
CA ALA A 53 1.46 -2.56 0.21
C ALA A 53 0.32 -1.98 -0.62
N LEU A 54 0.14 -2.47 -1.86
CA LEU A 54 -0.96 -2.03 -2.72
C LEU A 54 -2.33 -2.35 -2.12
N LEU A 55 -2.48 -3.53 -1.51
CA LEU A 55 -3.71 -3.91 -0.81
C LEU A 55 -3.96 -3.09 0.45
N GLU A 56 -2.92 -2.79 1.22
CA GLU A 56 -3.05 -1.92 2.40
C GLU A 56 -3.51 -0.52 2.01
N VAL A 57 -2.99 0.04 0.90
CA VAL A 57 -3.48 1.30 0.35
C VAL A 57 -4.92 1.16 -0.15
N ALA A 58 -5.25 0.08 -0.86
CA ALA A 58 -6.61 -0.16 -1.35
C ALA A 58 -7.64 -0.28 -0.22
N GLU A 59 -7.26 -0.89 0.91
CA GLU A 59 -8.08 -1.00 2.12
C GLU A 59 -8.09 0.27 2.98
N GLY A 60 -7.35 1.32 2.59
CA GLY A 60 -7.27 2.57 3.34
C GLY A 60 -6.49 2.46 4.66
N LYS A 61 -5.70 1.39 4.83
CA LYS A 61 -4.87 1.17 6.03
C LYS A 61 -3.58 1.97 6.00
N ILE A 62 -3.10 2.30 4.80
CA ILE A 62 -1.96 3.16 4.55
C ILE A 62 -2.43 4.30 3.63
N GLY A 63 -2.27 5.53 4.09
CA GLY A 63 -2.58 6.75 3.34
C GLY A 63 -1.38 7.68 3.26
N PHE A 64 -1.52 8.78 2.53
CA PHE A 64 -0.44 9.77 2.42
C PHE A 64 -0.14 10.46 3.75
N GLU A 65 -1.15 10.62 4.61
CA GLU A 65 -1.00 11.22 5.95
C GLU A 65 0.03 10.46 6.80
N ALA A 66 0.15 9.14 6.63
CA ALA A 66 1.14 8.32 7.33
C ALA A 66 2.61 8.65 6.98
N PHE A 67 2.85 9.45 5.93
CA PHE A 67 4.19 9.85 5.49
C PHE A 67 4.44 11.37 5.54
N VAL A 68 3.47 12.17 6.01
CA VAL A 68 3.59 13.63 6.13
C VAL A 68 4.08 14.04 7.53
N GLU A 69 4.04 13.15 8.52
CA GLU A 69 4.64 13.37 9.85
C GLU A 69 6.12 12.97 9.90
N GLU A 70 6.96 13.67 9.12
CA GLU A 70 8.35 13.93 9.50
C GLU A 70 8.54 15.44 9.45
N LYS A 71 8.20 16.13 10.56
CA LYS A 71 8.55 17.52 10.76
C LYS A 71 8.95 17.80 12.20
#